data_AF-A0A7W8DR07-F1
#
_entry.id   AF-A0A7W8DR07-F1
#
_cell.length_a   1.000
_cell.length_b   1.000
_cell.length_c   1.000
_cell.angle_alpha   90.00
_cell.angle_beta   90.00
_cell.angle_gamma   90.00
#
_symmetry.space_group_name_H-M   'P 1'
#
loop_
_entity.id
_entity.type
_entity.pdbx_description
1 polymer ?
#
loop_
_entity_poly.entity_id
_entity_poly.type
_entity_poly.pdbx_seq_one_letter_code
_entity_poly.pdbx_strand_id
1 'polypeptide(L)'
;MQTPAPLVSSEMAFANFDLLSFGEILVPDHPLRFGFQVDIVPSQNACRQIVIALVAKTSEVSAEGHPMHGFAVRVDLETGEIWDLVNDSGLVGWIERPMDSFTDEEPLLLNWEVEHHGAALIPRLQIADEVFLYPALLYRDGMTMDTVAGSEAGKAAAATFLHPAVWRESL
;
A
#
# COMPACT_ATOMS: atom_id res chain seq x y z
N MET A 1 18.16 24.62 18.97
CA MET A 1 17.71 23.32 19.47
C MET A 1 16.74 22.76 18.44
N GLN A 2 17.16 21.77 17.64
CA GLN A 2 16.27 21.08 16.71
C GLN A 2 15.44 20.09 17.52
N THR A 3 14.13 20.27 17.54
CA THR A 3 13.19 19.27 18.08
C THR A 3 13.30 18.04 17.18
N PRO A 4 13.60 16.84 17.71
CA PRO A 4 13.56 15.62 16.92
C PRO A 4 12.14 15.46 16.37
N ALA A 5 12.01 15.15 15.08
CA ALA A 5 10.72 14.78 14.51
C ALA A 5 10.16 13.58 15.31
N PRO A 6 8.86 13.56 15.66
CA PRO A 6 8.29 12.46 16.40
C PRO A 6 8.39 11.20 15.55
N LEU A 7 8.98 10.14 16.11
CA LEU A 7 8.94 8.79 15.56
C LEU A 7 7.47 8.36 15.58
N VAL A 8 6.80 8.45 14.43
CA VAL A 8 5.45 7.93 14.25
C VAL A 8 5.58 6.41 14.31
N SER A 9 5.00 5.78 15.33
CA SER A 9 4.98 4.31 15.37
C SER A 9 4.12 3.78 14.23
N SER A 10 4.45 2.61 13.69
CA SER A 10 3.70 1.98 12.60
C SER A 10 2.21 1.71 12.94
N GLU A 11 1.86 1.58 14.22
CA GLU A 11 0.44 1.54 14.67
C GLU A 11 -0.28 2.87 14.47
N MET A 12 0.43 4.00 14.46
CA MET A 12 -0.11 5.31 14.10
C MET A 12 -0.15 5.55 12.59
N ALA A 13 0.56 4.75 11.78
CA ALA A 13 0.66 4.97 10.33
C ALA A 13 -0.70 4.95 9.63
N PHE A 14 -1.63 4.12 10.14
CA PHE A 14 -2.98 4.01 9.61
C PHE A 14 -4.05 4.68 10.47
N ALA A 15 -3.70 5.29 11.61
CA ALA A 15 -4.67 5.79 12.60
C ALA A 15 -5.63 6.87 12.04
N ASN A 16 -5.23 7.55 10.97
CA ASN A 16 -6.02 8.59 10.32
C ASN A 16 -6.76 8.10 9.07
N PHE A 17 -6.89 6.79 8.88
CA PHE A 17 -7.51 6.19 7.70
C PHE A 17 -8.61 5.20 8.07
N ASP A 18 -9.73 5.28 7.36
CA ASP A 18 -10.76 4.24 7.35
C ASP A 18 -10.33 3.14 6.37
N LEU A 19 -9.84 2.02 6.90
CA LEU A 19 -9.28 0.91 6.13
C LEU A 19 -10.34 -0.11 5.68
N LEU A 20 -10.15 -0.65 4.48
CA LEU A 20 -10.89 -1.76 3.90
C LEU A 20 -9.90 -2.88 3.56
N SER A 21 -10.22 -4.10 3.99
CA SER A 21 -9.49 -5.30 3.57
C SER A 21 -10.15 -5.89 2.33
N PHE A 22 -9.34 -6.29 1.35
CA PHE A 22 -9.78 -6.93 0.11
C PHE A 22 -9.40 -8.40 0.03
N GLY A 23 -8.92 -8.97 1.14
CA GLY A 23 -8.50 -10.35 1.26
C GLY A 23 -7.06 -10.48 1.74
N GLU A 24 -6.57 -11.70 1.64
CA GLU A 24 -5.27 -12.10 2.21
C GLU A 24 -4.52 -12.93 1.19
N ILE A 25 -3.20 -12.76 1.18
CA ILE A 25 -2.28 -13.53 0.34
C ILE A 25 -1.38 -14.35 1.25
N LEU A 26 -1.47 -15.67 1.15
CA LEU A 26 -0.41 -16.55 1.62
C LEU A 26 0.78 -16.39 0.67
N VAL A 27 1.87 -15.80 1.17
CA VAL A 27 3.07 -15.55 0.38
C VAL A 27 3.68 -16.89 -0.03
N PRO A 28 3.89 -17.13 -1.34
CA PRO A 28 4.41 -18.41 -1.83
C PRO A 28 5.76 -18.74 -1.21
N ASP A 29 6.00 -20.02 -0.94
CA ASP A 29 7.29 -20.54 -0.45
C ASP A 29 8.33 -20.74 -1.58
N HIS A 30 7.96 -20.42 -2.81
CA HIS A 30 8.79 -20.53 -4.01
C HIS A 30 8.68 -19.28 -4.88
N PRO A 31 9.62 -19.07 -5.84
CA PRO A 31 9.60 -17.91 -6.71
C PRO A 31 8.33 -17.83 -7.56
N LEU A 32 7.47 -16.89 -7.20
CA LEU A 32 6.23 -16.54 -7.90
C LEU A 32 5.94 -15.07 -7.66
N ARG A 33 5.13 -14.49 -8.54
CA ARG A 33 4.56 -13.16 -8.34
C ARG A 33 3.20 -13.22 -7.67
N PHE A 34 2.93 -12.20 -6.89
CA PHE A 34 1.62 -11.94 -6.31
C PHE A 34 1.41 -10.44 -6.23
N GLY A 35 0.17 -10.03 -6.02
CA GLY A 35 -0.12 -8.62 -5.99
C GLY A 35 -1.51 -8.25 -5.53
N PHE A 36 -1.67 -6.96 -5.37
CA PHE A 36 -2.92 -6.31 -5.06
C PHE A 36 -3.03 -5.04 -5.89
N GLN A 37 -4.12 -4.92 -6.63
CA GLN A 37 -4.45 -3.71 -7.35
C GLN A 37 -5.84 -3.21 -7.00
N VAL A 38 -6.01 -1.91 -7.15
CA VAL A 38 -7.28 -1.22 -7.03
C VAL A 38 -7.24 0.06 -7.85
N ASP A 39 -8.38 0.47 -8.36
CA ASP A 39 -8.54 1.70 -9.12
C ASP A 39 -9.21 2.76 -8.26
N ILE A 40 -8.91 4.04 -8.49
CA ILE A 40 -9.67 5.16 -7.94
C ILE A 40 -9.93 6.22 -9.00
N VAL A 41 -10.97 7.03 -8.80
CA VAL A 41 -11.21 8.26 -9.57
C VAL A 41 -11.03 9.45 -8.64
N PRO A 42 -9.86 10.13 -8.65
CA PRO A 42 -9.53 11.19 -7.70
C PRO A 42 -10.58 12.30 -7.63
N SER A 43 -11.16 12.69 -8.78
CA SER A 43 -12.18 13.74 -8.88
C SER A 43 -13.50 13.40 -8.19
N GLN A 44 -13.78 12.11 -7.96
CA GLN A 44 -14.96 11.64 -7.24
C GLN A 44 -14.68 11.39 -5.76
N ASN A 45 -13.41 11.52 -5.33
CA ASN A 45 -13.01 11.24 -3.97
C ASN A 45 -13.16 12.50 -3.11
N ALA A 46 -13.92 12.39 -2.01
CA ALA A 46 -13.98 13.45 -1.01
C ALA A 46 -12.68 13.55 -0.18
N CYS A 47 -11.86 12.50 -0.21
CA CYS A 47 -10.62 12.39 0.55
C CYS A 47 -9.45 12.94 -0.26
N ARG A 48 -8.53 13.63 0.43
CA ARG A 48 -7.28 14.09 -0.19
C ARG A 48 -6.18 13.05 -0.09
N GLN A 49 -6.32 12.10 0.82
CA GLN A 49 -5.31 11.09 1.07
C GLN A 49 -5.94 9.71 1.03
N ILE A 50 -5.24 8.81 0.38
CA ILE A 50 -5.57 7.40 0.30
C ILE A 50 -4.35 6.56 0.61
N VAL A 51 -4.60 5.30 0.91
CA VAL A 51 -3.59 4.30 1.24
C VAL A 51 -3.81 3.07 0.39
N ILE A 52 -2.72 2.48 -0.07
CA ILE A 52 -2.69 1.12 -0.62
C ILE A 52 -1.57 0.33 0.05
N ALA A 53 -1.87 -0.88 0.52
CA ALA A 53 -0.94 -1.67 1.29
C ALA A 53 -1.09 -3.19 1.09
N LEU A 54 0.05 -3.86 1.21
CA LEU A 54 0.23 -5.29 1.46
C LEU A 54 0.95 -5.41 2.80
N VAL A 55 0.27 -5.81 3.86
CA VAL A 55 0.80 -5.77 5.23
C VAL A 55 0.81 -7.15 5.86
N ALA A 56 1.96 -7.58 6.37
CA ALA A 56 2.11 -8.88 6.99
C ALA A 56 1.26 -8.95 8.26
N LYS A 57 0.48 -10.03 8.39
CA LYS A 57 -0.22 -10.32 9.64
C LYS A 57 0.79 -10.66 10.71
N THR A 58 0.74 -9.92 11.81
CA THR A 58 1.48 -10.29 13.02
C THR A 58 0.77 -11.49 13.62
N SER A 59 1.42 -12.65 13.62
CA SER A 59 0.87 -13.84 14.30
C SER A 59 0.78 -13.56 15.81
N GLU A 60 -0.33 -13.96 16.43
CA GLU A 60 -0.73 -13.67 17.82
C GLU A 60 0.29 -14.10 18.91
N VAL A 61 1.41 -14.73 18.53
CA VAL A 61 2.46 -15.22 19.46
C VAL A 61 3.48 -14.14 19.83
N SER A 62 3.51 -13.00 19.14
CA SER A 62 4.40 -11.88 19.48
C SER A 62 3.65 -10.83 20.31
N ALA A 63 3.41 -11.17 21.57
CA ALA A 63 3.07 -10.21 22.61
C ALA A 63 4.29 -9.30 22.84
N GLU A 64 4.43 -8.24 22.06
CA GLU A 64 5.15 -6.97 22.34
C GLU A 64 5.38 -6.19 21.04
N GLY A 65 4.47 -5.26 20.70
CA GLY A 65 4.74 -4.02 19.96
C GLY A 65 5.62 -4.10 18.70
N HIS A 66 5.61 -5.21 17.95
CA HIS A 66 6.41 -5.31 16.75
C HIS A 66 5.85 -4.37 15.68
N PRO A 67 6.72 -3.59 15.01
CA PRO A 67 6.28 -2.66 13.99
C PRO A 67 5.58 -3.41 12.86
N MET A 68 4.55 -2.78 12.29
CA MET A 68 3.83 -3.29 11.14
C MET A 68 4.83 -3.48 9.99
N HIS A 69 4.88 -4.67 9.42
CA HIS A 69 5.81 -5.00 8.34
C HIS A 69 5.03 -5.15 7.04
N GLY A 70 5.48 -4.54 5.95
CA GLY A 70 4.76 -4.64 4.68
C GLY A 70 5.17 -3.60 3.66
N PHE A 71 4.42 -3.55 2.57
CA PHE A 71 4.49 -2.50 1.56
C PHE A 71 3.28 -1.62 1.76
N ALA A 72 3.45 -0.35 2.10
CA ALA A 72 2.33 0.55 2.34
C ALA A 72 2.72 1.98 1.96
N VAL A 73 1.92 2.58 1.09
CA VAL A 73 2.08 3.99 0.73
C VAL A 73 0.80 4.76 0.98
N ARG A 74 0.98 6.02 1.38
CA ARG A 74 -0.04 7.07 1.31
C ARG A 74 0.19 7.86 0.04
N VAL A 75 -0.88 8.06 -0.72
CA VAL A 75 -0.90 8.98 -1.87
C VAL A 75 -1.68 10.23 -1.48
N ASP A 76 -1.07 11.39 -1.66
CA ASP A 76 -1.73 12.68 -1.54
C ASP A 76 -2.27 13.11 -2.91
N LEU A 77 -3.60 13.13 -3.04
CA LEU A 77 -4.33 13.40 -4.28
C LEU A 77 -4.40 14.90 -4.62
N GLU A 78 -3.85 15.79 -3.79
CA GLU A 78 -3.73 17.21 -4.09
C GLU A 78 -2.36 17.52 -4.71
N THR A 79 -1.31 16.89 -4.18
CA THR A 79 0.08 17.12 -4.59
C THR A 79 0.66 16.05 -5.50
N GLY A 80 0.04 14.87 -5.55
CA GLY A 80 0.57 13.69 -6.22
C GLY A 80 1.67 12.97 -5.43
N GLU A 81 2.03 13.43 -4.23
CA GLU A 81 3.11 12.83 -3.45
C GLU A 81 2.78 11.42 -2.95
N ILE A 82 3.78 10.53 -3.01
CA ILE A 82 3.70 9.15 -2.58
C ILE A 82 4.66 8.98 -1.39
N TRP A 83 4.12 8.66 -0.23
CA TRP A 83 4.86 8.54 1.02
C TRP A 83 4.82 7.11 1.54
N ASP A 84 5.98 6.59 1.92
CA ASP A 84 6.07 5.35 2.67
C ASP A 84 5.44 5.50 4.06
N LEU A 85 4.76 4.44 4.52
CA LEU A 85 4.05 4.41 5.81
C LEU A 85 4.67 3.47 6.84
N VAL A 86 5.44 2.46 6.42
CA VAL A 86 5.81 1.34 7.30
C VAL A 86 7.30 0.96 7.27
N ASN A 87 8.10 1.58 6.40
CA ASN A 87 9.52 1.27 6.24
C ASN A 87 10.45 2.46 6.52
N ASP A 88 9.94 3.55 7.10
CA ASP A 88 10.67 4.80 7.41
C ASP A 88 11.47 5.37 6.22
N SER A 89 10.99 5.16 4.98
CA SER A 89 11.68 5.58 3.76
C SER A 89 11.35 7.01 3.33
N GLY A 90 10.31 7.62 3.90
CA GLY A 90 9.89 8.98 3.59
C GLY A 90 9.20 9.09 2.23
N LEU A 91 9.53 10.14 1.47
CA LEU A 91 8.95 10.38 0.14
C LEU A 91 9.50 9.35 -0.86
N VAL A 92 8.61 8.55 -1.44
CA VAL A 92 8.90 7.53 -2.44
C VAL A 92 8.96 8.14 -3.84
N GLY A 93 8.06 9.09 -4.12
CA GLY A 93 7.98 9.76 -5.42
C GLY A 93 6.77 10.69 -5.49
N TRP A 94 6.43 11.13 -6.69
CA TRP A 94 5.23 11.90 -6.98
C TRP A 94 4.67 11.47 -8.34
N ILE A 95 3.37 11.60 -8.51
CA ILE A 95 2.69 11.35 -9.78
C ILE A 95 2.82 12.61 -10.63
N GLU A 96 3.37 12.50 -11.85
CA GLU A 96 3.57 13.67 -12.72
C GLU A 96 2.28 14.12 -13.41
N ARG A 97 1.39 13.16 -13.68
CA ARG A 97 0.12 13.40 -14.37
C ARG A 97 -0.87 14.14 -13.45
N PRO A 98 -1.56 15.19 -13.93
CA PRO A 98 -2.58 15.89 -13.16
C PRO A 98 -3.71 14.98 -12.66
N MET A 99 -4.10 15.10 -11.38
CA MET A 99 -5.10 14.23 -10.75
C MET A 99 -6.50 14.33 -11.37
N ASP A 100 -6.83 15.48 -11.97
CA ASP A 100 -8.09 15.74 -12.68
C ASP A 100 -8.18 15.04 -14.05
N SER A 101 -7.07 14.50 -14.54
CA SER A 101 -7.03 13.78 -15.82
C SER A 101 -7.40 12.30 -15.72
N PHE A 102 -7.62 11.76 -14.51
CA PHE A 102 -8.10 10.41 -14.28
C PHE A 102 -9.64 10.42 -14.17
N THR A 103 -10.30 9.59 -14.97
CA THR A 103 -11.77 9.55 -15.13
C THR A 103 -12.32 8.15 -14.85
N ASP A 104 -13.63 7.98 -14.97
CA ASP A 104 -14.26 6.65 -14.90
C ASP A 104 -13.80 5.72 -16.04
N GLU A 105 -13.44 6.27 -17.20
CA GLU A 105 -12.95 5.47 -18.34
C GLU A 105 -11.47 5.13 -18.20
N GLU A 106 -10.69 5.99 -17.55
CA GLU A 106 -9.26 5.83 -17.32
C GLU A 106 -8.94 6.18 -15.86
N PRO A 107 -9.27 5.28 -14.91
CA PRO A 107 -9.06 5.54 -13.50
C PRO A 107 -7.57 5.48 -13.14
N LEU A 108 -7.23 6.05 -11.98
CA LEU A 108 -5.90 5.94 -11.41
C LEU A 108 -5.71 4.53 -10.84
N LEU A 109 -4.89 3.74 -11.52
CA LEU A 109 -4.46 2.43 -11.03
C LEU A 109 -3.48 2.59 -9.86
N LEU A 110 -3.70 1.81 -8.80
CA LEU A 110 -2.78 1.62 -7.69
C LEU A 110 -2.47 0.12 -7.63
N ASN A 111 -1.21 -0.26 -7.82
CA ASN A 111 -0.83 -1.66 -7.92
C ASN A 111 0.46 -1.96 -7.16
N TRP A 112 0.38 -2.97 -6.29
CA TRP A 112 1.53 -3.69 -5.79
C TRP A 112 1.66 -4.99 -6.55
N GLU A 113 2.79 -5.16 -7.23
CA GLU A 113 3.29 -6.47 -7.68
C GLU A 113 4.51 -6.82 -6.83
N VAL A 114 4.62 -8.06 -6.39
CA VAL A 114 5.74 -8.53 -5.57
C VAL A 114 6.30 -9.80 -6.20
N GLU A 115 7.59 -9.77 -6.53
CA GLU A 115 8.32 -10.94 -6.97
C GLU A 115 9.03 -11.58 -5.77
N HIS A 116 8.75 -12.85 -5.52
CA HIS A 116 9.49 -13.63 -4.54
C HIS A 116 10.78 -14.19 -5.16
N HIS A 117 11.94 -13.82 -4.63
CA HIS A 117 13.24 -14.28 -5.11
C HIS A 117 14.17 -14.67 -3.94
N GLY A 118 14.33 -15.98 -3.72
CA GLY A 118 15.12 -16.50 -2.61
C GLY A 118 14.48 -16.17 -1.27
N ALA A 119 15.10 -15.31 -0.47
CA ALA A 119 14.52 -14.80 0.78
C ALA A 119 13.98 -13.37 0.63
N ALA A 120 14.09 -12.77 -0.56
CA ALA A 120 13.68 -11.39 -0.80
C ALA A 120 12.29 -11.34 -1.44
N LEU A 121 11.45 -10.44 -0.94
CA LEU A 121 10.22 -10.00 -1.58
C LEU A 121 10.51 -8.65 -2.22
N ILE A 122 10.56 -8.64 -3.56
CA ILE A 122 10.94 -7.48 -4.36
C ILE A 122 9.66 -6.80 -4.87
N PRO A 123 9.29 -5.63 -4.33
CA PRO A 123 8.08 -4.94 -4.74
C PRO A 123 8.30 -4.13 -6.01
N ARG A 124 7.22 -4.02 -6.78
CA ARG A 124 7.01 -3.07 -7.86
C ARG A 124 5.75 -2.28 -7.48
N LEU A 125 5.94 -1.04 -7.05
CA LEU A 125 4.85 -0.08 -6.88
C LEU A 125 4.55 0.55 -8.22
N GLN A 126 3.36 0.31 -8.77
CA GLN A 126 2.88 1.01 -9.94
C GLN A 126 1.70 1.90 -9.56
N ILE A 127 1.79 3.17 -9.92
CA ILE A 127 0.71 4.14 -9.76
C ILE A 127 0.52 4.83 -11.10
N ALA A 128 -0.71 4.80 -11.64
CA ALA A 128 -0.98 5.09 -13.04
C ALA A 128 -0.10 4.23 -13.98
N ASP A 129 0.65 4.89 -14.87
CA ASP A 129 1.61 4.31 -15.80
C ASP A 129 3.06 4.38 -15.30
N GLU A 130 3.28 4.89 -14.08
CA GLU A 130 4.59 5.10 -13.48
C GLU A 130 4.97 3.98 -12.50
N VAL A 131 6.27 3.70 -12.39
CA VAL A 131 6.82 2.68 -11.49
C VAL A 131 7.78 3.33 -10.51
N PHE A 132 7.56 3.07 -9.22
CA PHE A 132 8.33 3.64 -8.13
C PHE A 132 9.19 2.57 -7.45
N LEU A 133 10.42 2.95 -7.12
CA LEU A 133 11.31 2.10 -6.33
C LEU A 133 10.83 2.05 -4.89
N TYR A 134 10.80 0.86 -4.31
CA TYR A 134 10.37 0.66 -2.94
C TYR A 134 11.24 -0.41 -2.25
N PRO A 135 11.48 -0.32 -0.93
CA PRO A 135 12.33 -1.27 -0.23
C PRO A 135 11.83 -2.71 -0.32
N ALA A 136 12.76 -3.64 -0.56
CA ALA A 136 12.47 -5.07 -0.49
C ALA A 136 12.29 -5.53 0.97
N LEU A 137 11.47 -6.56 1.17
CA LEU A 137 11.27 -7.20 2.46
C LEU A 137 11.90 -8.59 2.51
N LEU A 138 12.18 -9.06 3.73
CA LEU A 138 12.57 -10.44 3.94
C LEU A 138 11.33 -11.33 4.06
N TYR A 139 11.26 -12.37 3.23
CA TYR A 139 10.27 -13.42 3.36
C TYR A 139 10.44 -14.18 4.69
N ARG A 140 9.31 -14.51 5.32
CA ARG A 140 9.26 -15.39 6.49
C ARG A 140 8.37 -16.58 6.15
N ASP A 141 8.79 -17.76 6.59
CA ASP A 141 8.01 -18.98 6.35
C ASP A 141 6.58 -18.83 6.91
N GLY A 142 5.59 -19.23 6.10
CA GLY A 142 4.17 -19.06 6.42
C GLY A 142 3.66 -17.61 6.44
N MET A 143 4.41 -16.63 5.91
CA MET A 143 3.98 -15.24 5.88
C MET A 143 2.64 -15.08 5.12
N THR A 144 1.68 -14.44 5.77
CA THR A 144 0.42 -14.01 5.17
C THR A 144 0.36 -12.49 5.18
N MET A 145 -0.06 -11.89 4.07
CA MET A 145 -0.19 -10.44 3.92
C MET A 145 -1.64 -10.07 3.66
N ASP A 146 -2.18 -9.12 4.42
CA ASP A 146 -3.47 -8.50 4.17
C ASP A 146 -3.35 -7.49 3.03
N THR A 147 -4.34 -7.50 2.14
CA THR A 147 -4.49 -6.50 1.09
C THR A 147 -5.43 -5.41 1.61
N VAL A 148 -4.92 -4.18 1.70
CA VAL A 148 -5.61 -3.08 2.37
C VAL A 148 -5.60 -1.85 1.48
N ALA A 149 -6.75 -1.20 1.36
CA ALA A 149 -6.83 0.18 0.89
C ALA A 149 -7.65 1.01 1.86
N GLY A 150 -7.41 2.30 1.94
CA GLY A 150 -8.13 3.16 2.89
C GLY A 150 -8.11 4.61 2.50
N SER A 151 -9.07 5.36 3.00
CA SER A 151 -9.18 6.79 2.77
C SER A 151 -9.12 7.55 4.08
N GLU A 152 -8.78 8.85 4.04
CA GLU A 152 -8.79 9.72 5.21
C GLU A 152 -10.06 9.52 6.06
N ALA A 153 -9.88 9.31 7.37
CA ALA A 153 -10.94 8.92 8.28
C ALA A 153 -12.08 9.95 8.37
N GLY A 154 -13.32 9.46 8.51
CA GLY A 154 -14.52 10.30 8.60
C GLY A 154 -15.09 10.73 7.25
N LYS A 155 -14.57 10.18 6.15
CA LYS A 155 -15.09 10.34 4.78
C LYS A 155 -15.42 8.96 4.21
N ALA A 156 -16.50 8.86 3.43
CA ALA A 156 -17.05 7.57 2.99
C ALA A 156 -16.05 6.78 2.11
N ALA A 157 -15.43 5.74 2.68
CA ALA A 157 -14.36 4.96 2.06
C ALA A 157 -14.82 3.95 0.98
N ALA A 158 -16.05 3.44 1.08
CA ALA A 158 -16.45 2.24 0.33
C ALA A 158 -16.68 2.47 -1.18
N ALA A 159 -17.06 3.68 -1.59
CA ALA A 159 -17.29 4.00 -3.01
C ALA A 159 -16.01 4.47 -3.73
N THR A 160 -14.91 4.64 -3.01
CA THR A 160 -13.65 5.20 -3.52
C THR A 160 -12.85 4.19 -4.34
N PHE A 161 -12.92 2.92 -3.97
CA PHE A 161 -12.03 1.85 -4.45
C PHE A 161 -12.77 0.95 -5.44
N LEU A 162 -12.34 0.99 -6.70
CA LEU A 162 -12.95 0.28 -7.82
C LEU A 162 -12.09 -0.90 -8.23
N HIS A 163 -12.73 -1.93 -8.79
CA HIS A 163 -12.09 -3.12 -9.38
C HIS A 163 -10.95 -3.73 -8.55
N PRO A 164 -11.14 -3.97 -7.23
CA PRO A 164 -10.09 -4.57 -6.43
C PRO A 164 -9.76 -5.97 -6.95
N ALA A 165 -8.48 -6.26 -7.13
CA ALA A 165 -8.02 -7.59 -7.51
C ALA A 165 -6.81 -8.00 -6.67
N VAL A 166 -6.97 -9.13 -5.99
CA VAL A 166 -5.92 -9.84 -5.27
C VAL A 166 -5.54 -11.04 -6.11
N TRP A 167 -4.26 -11.19 -6.43
CA TRP A 167 -3.82 -12.20 -7.37
C TRP A 167 -2.48 -12.82 -6.99
N ARG A 168 -2.25 -14.00 -7.53
CA ARG A 168 -1.02 -14.78 -7.42
C ARG A 168 -0.84 -15.56 -8.71
N GLU A 169 0.39 -15.63 -9.22
CA GLU A 169 0.73 -16.51 -10.33
C GLU A 169 0.45 -17.98 -10.00
N SER A 170 0.04 -18.73 -11.01
CA SER A 170 -0.13 -20.17 -10.94
C SER A 170 1.02 -20.87 -11.67
N LEU A 171 1.49 -21.98 -11.11
CA LEU A 171 2.41 -22.91 -11.76
C LEU A 171 1.74 -23.69 -12.91
#